data_AF-A0A6I6JL40-F1
#
_entry.id   AF-A0A6I6JL40-F1
#
_cell.length_a   1.000
_cell.length_b   1.000
_cell.length_c   1.000
_cell.angle_alpha   90.00
_cell.angle_beta   90.00
_cell.angle_gamma   90.00
#
_symmetry.space_group_name_H-M   'P 1'
#
loop_
_entity.id
_entity.type
_entity.pdbx_description
1 polymer ?
#
loop_
_entity_poly.entity_id
_entity_poly.type
_entity_poly.pdbx_seq_one_letter_code
_entity_poly.pdbx_strand_id
1 'polypeptide(L)'
;MILNTIPNLVSGFFDFLDSPAWRAWPFNSGYGEQIGPAIARMAFVALIFAVIILFLRVLFGPKGIFRDKEMDREAAEEVRRERAELEERFAKGDISEMEFNTKMKSLKD
;
A
#
# COMPACT_ATOMS: atom_id res chain seq x y z
N MET A 1 -3.36 -10.58 43.70
CA MET A 1 -2.56 -11.55 42.91
C MET A 1 -2.59 -11.27 41.39
N ILE A 2 -2.83 -10.03 40.94
CA ILE A 2 -2.85 -9.64 39.50
C ILE A 2 -1.74 -8.61 39.19
N LEU A 3 -1.32 -7.84 40.22
CA LEU A 3 -0.30 -6.79 40.11
C LEU A 3 1.14 -7.32 39.85
N ASN A 4 1.42 -8.60 40.10
CA ASN A 4 2.72 -9.21 39.81
C ASN A 4 2.78 -9.93 38.45
N THR A 5 1.64 -10.04 37.74
CA THR A 5 1.55 -10.82 36.49
C THR A 5 1.95 -10.00 35.27
N ILE A 6 1.65 -8.70 35.27
CA ILE A 6 2.01 -7.77 34.19
C ILE A 6 3.54 -7.57 34.10
N PRO A 7 4.28 -7.32 35.21
CA PRO A 7 5.73 -7.19 35.14
C PRO A 7 6.44 -8.45 34.61
N ASN A 8 5.97 -9.64 35.01
CA ASN A 8 6.54 -10.92 34.59
C ASN A 8 6.25 -11.24 33.11
N LEU A 9 5.11 -10.82 32.58
CA LEU A 9 4.78 -10.99 31.16
C LEU A 9 5.61 -10.05 30.27
N VAL A 10 5.82 -8.81 30.74
CA VAL A 10 6.66 -7.84 30.05
C VAL A 10 8.13 -8.28 30.08
N SER A 11 8.64 -8.74 31.22
CA SER A 11 10.02 -9.24 31.30
C SER A 11 10.23 -10.48 30.43
N GLY A 12 9.31 -11.45 30.47
CA GLY A 12 9.39 -12.66 29.64
C GLY A 12 9.30 -12.36 28.13
N PHE A 13 8.58 -11.31 27.74
CA PHE A 13 8.57 -10.84 26.36
C PHE A 13 9.93 -10.27 25.93
N PHE A 14 10.55 -9.41 26.76
CA PHE A 14 11.87 -8.88 26.46
C PHE A 14 12.96 -9.97 26.45
N ASP A 15 12.91 -10.93 27.38
CA ASP A 15 13.80 -12.09 27.38
C ASP A 15 13.64 -12.95 26.12
N PHE A 16 12.40 -13.09 25.62
CA PHE A 16 12.13 -13.77 24.35
C PHE A 16 12.72 -13.02 23.16
N LEU A 17 12.58 -11.69 23.10
CA LEU A 17 13.18 -10.87 22.04
C LEU A 17 14.71 -10.94 22.05
N ASP A 18 15.31 -11.10 23.22
CA ASP A 18 16.76 -11.26 23.38
C ASP A 18 17.25 -12.70 23.17
N SER A 19 16.34 -13.65 22.94
CA SER A 19 16.72 -15.03 22.67
C SER A 19 17.52 -15.14 21.37
N PRO A 20 18.52 -16.04 21.29
CA PRO A 20 19.28 -16.28 20.06
C PRO A 20 18.40 -16.69 18.88
N ALA A 21 17.28 -17.37 19.15
CA ALA A 21 16.31 -17.78 18.13
C ALA A 21 15.60 -16.58 17.51
N TRP A 22 15.13 -15.62 18.32
CA TRP A 22 14.48 -14.42 17.81
C TRP A 22 15.45 -13.50 17.06
N ARG A 23 16.67 -13.34 17.58
CA ARG A 23 17.75 -12.60 16.89
C ARG A 23 18.14 -13.21 15.54
N ALA A 24 17.90 -14.51 15.35
CA ALA A 24 18.19 -15.22 14.11
C ALA A 24 17.05 -15.17 13.07
N TRP A 25 15.88 -14.67 13.47
CA TRP A 25 14.73 -14.55 12.59
C TRP A 25 14.87 -13.33 11.64
N PRO A 26 14.33 -13.37 10.41
CA PRO A 26 13.75 -14.52 9.70
C PRO A 26 14.79 -15.40 9.00
N PHE A 27 16.00 -14.87 8.75
CA PHE A 27 17.11 -15.62 8.14
C PHE A 27 18.41 -15.17 8.81
N ASN A 28 19.19 -16.09 9.36
CA ASN A 28 20.51 -15.76 9.92
C ASN A 28 21.54 -16.81 9.53
N SER A 29 22.79 -16.39 9.46
CA SER A 29 23.96 -17.24 9.22
C SER A 29 25.12 -16.98 10.20
N GLY A 30 24.87 -16.25 11.29
CA GLY A 30 25.88 -15.90 12.31
C GLY A 30 26.53 -14.53 12.08
N TYR A 31 27.49 -14.17 12.94
CA TYR A 31 28.31 -12.95 12.80
C TYR A 31 29.38 -13.18 11.72
N GLY A 32 29.06 -12.84 10.48
CA GLY A 32 29.99 -12.81 9.36
C GLY A 32 29.37 -12.09 8.16
N GLU A 33 30.19 -11.46 7.31
CA GLU A 33 29.73 -10.82 6.07
C GLU A 33 29.20 -11.87 5.09
N GLN A 34 27.90 -12.15 5.16
CA GLN A 34 27.22 -13.04 4.24
C GLN A 34 26.11 -12.28 3.54
N ILE A 35 26.39 -11.92 2.29
CA ILE A 35 25.51 -11.12 1.44
C ILE A 35 24.17 -11.84 1.18
N GLY A 36 24.17 -13.18 1.09
CA GLY A 36 22.98 -13.99 0.78
C GLY A 36 21.84 -13.80 1.79
N PRO A 37 22.06 -14.06 3.09
CA PRO A 37 21.05 -13.85 4.13
C PRO A 37 20.56 -12.40 4.23
N ALA A 38 21.43 -11.41 4.00
CA ALA A 38 21.02 -10.01 3.94
C ALA A 38 20.04 -9.74 2.80
N ILE A 39 20.33 -10.24 1.58
CA ILE A 39 19.42 -10.16 0.43
C ILE A 39 18.10 -10.88 0.71
N ALA A 40 18.14 -12.08 1.31
CA ALA A 40 16.95 -12.85 1.64
C ALA A 40 16.02 -12.09 2.61
N ARG A 41 16.59 -11.41 3.63
CA ARG A 41 15.82 -10.54 4.53
C ARG A 41 15.16 -9.39 3.77
N MET A 42 15.89 -8.69 2.90
CA MET A 42 15.34 -7.58 2.12
C MET A 42 14.22 -8.04 1.19
N ALA A 43 14.41 -9.17 0.50
CA ALA A 43 13.40 -9.76 -0.37
C ALA A 43 12.15 -10.19 0.42
N PHE A 44 12.32 -10.77 1.60
CA PHE A 44 11.21 -11.16 2.46
C PHE A 44 10.43 -9.97 3.01
N VAL A 45 11.12 -8.91 3.42
CA VAL A 45 10.47 -7.65 3.83
C VAL A 45 9.69 -7.04 2.66
N ALA A 46 10.29 -6.98 1.47
CA ALA A 46 9.61 -6.52 0.26
C ALA A 46 8.37 -7.37 -0.06
N LEU A 47 8.45 -8.69 0.12
CA LEU A 47 7.32 -9.61 -0.07
C LEU A 47 6.19 -9.33 0.93
N ILE A 48 6.51 -9.12 2.21
CA ILE A 48 5.51 -8.74 3.22
C ILE A 48 4.82 -7.45 2.81
N PHE A 49 5.58 -6.43 2.41
CA PHE A 49 5.00 -5.16 1.93
C PHE A 49 4.11 -5.37 0.71
N ALA A 50 4.53 -6.19 -0.27
CA ALA A 50 3.72 -6.49 -1.43
C ALA A 50 2.39 -7.17 -1.05
N VAL A 51 2.41 -8.09 -0.09
CA VAL A 51 1.19 -8.73 0.44
C VAL A 51 0.29 -7.72 1.14
N ILE A 52 0.85 -6.84 1.99
CA ILE A 52 0.09 -5.79 2.67
C ILE A 52 -0.55 -4.84 1.65
N ILE A 53 0.20 -4.39 0.65
CA ILE A 53 -0.29 -3.52 -0.42
C ILE A 53 -1.44 -4.21 -1.16
N LEU A 54 -1.28 -5.49 -1.53
CA LEU A 54 -2.33 -6.24 -2.21
C LEU A 54 -3.57 -6.39 -1.33
N PHE A 55 -3.40 -6.70 -0.06
CA PHE A 55 -4.48 -6.82 0.91
C PHE A 55 -5.27 -5.51 1.04
N LEU A 56 -4.58 -4.39 1.21
CA LEU A 56 -5.20 -3.06 1.26
C LEU A 56 -5.84 -2.69 -0.08
N ARG A 57 -5.22 -3.06 -1.21
CA ARG A 57 -5.76 -2.81 -2.55
C ARG A 57 -7.05 -3.57 -2.81
N VAL A 58 -7.18 -4.78 -2.26
CA VAL A 58 -8.39 -5.61 -2.34
C VAL A 58 -9.47 -5.13 -1.38
N LEU A 59 -9.11 -4.67 -0.19
CA LEU A 59 -10.11 -4.20 0.78
C LEU A 59 -10.60 -2.77 0.50
N PHE A 60 -9.69 -1.86 0.13
CA PHE A 60 -9.95 -0.42 0.08
C PHE A 60 -9.65 0.25 -1.27
N GLY A 61 -8.98 -0.46 -2.19
CA GLY A 61 -8.75 0.05 -3.54
C GLY A 61 -10.01 0.06 -4.40
N PRO A 62 -9.93 0.48 -5.67
CA PRO A 62 -11.04 0.39 -6.63
C PRO A 62 -11.74 -0.97 -6.59
N LYS A 63 -13.06 -0.95 -6.39
CA LYS A 63 -13.93 -2.13 -6.15
C LYS A 63 -13.66 -2.91 -4.86
N GLY A 64 -13.00 -2.31 -3.89
CA GLY A 64 -12.69 -2.94 -2.61
C GLY A 64 -13.91 -3.18 -1.75
N ILE A 65 -13.88 -4.27 -0.96
CA ILE A 65 -15.02 -4.73 -0.14
C ILE A 65 -15.47 -3.69 0.89
N PHE A 66 -14.51 -2.95 1.45
CA PHE A 66 -14.72 -1.94 2.49
C PHE A 66 -14.56 -0.51 1.98
N ARG A 67 -14.54 -0.31 0.66
CA ARG A 67 -14.47 1.02 0.08
C ARG A 67 -15.80 1.74 0.24
N ASP A 68 -15.75 2.98 0.70
CA ASP A 68 -16.93 3.82 0.85
C ASP A 68 -17.45 4.27 -0.54
N LYS A 69 -18.76 4.18 -0.73
CA LYS A 69 -19.44 4.59 -1.95
C LYS A 69 -19.45 6.10 -2.14
N GLU A 70 -19.31 6.87 -1.06
CA GLU A 70 -19.21 8.34 -1.15
C GLU A 70 -17.91 8.78 -1.83
N MET A 71 -16.79 8.11 -1.51
CA MET A 71 -15.50 8.36 -2.18
C MET A 71 -15.53 8.02 -3.67
N ASP A 72 -16.28 6.97 -4.06
CA ASP A 72 -16.49 6.64 -5.47
C ASP A 72 -17.36 7.67 -6.19
N ARG A 73 -18.33 8.26 -5.48
CA ARG A 73 -19.19 9.32 -6.02
C ARG A 73 -18.36 10.58 -6.30
N GLU A 74 -17.53 11.02 -5.36
CA GLU A 74 -16.66 12.19 -5.52
C GLU A 74 -15.68 12.01 -6.69
N ALA A 75 -14.99 10.86 -6.76
CA ALA A 75 -14.09 10.57 -7.88
C ALA A 75 -14.84 10.54 -9.23
N ALA A 76 -16.06 9.99 -9.27
CA ALA A 76 -16.88 9.98 -10.48
C ALA A 76 -17.43 11.37 -10.85
N GLU A 77 -17.58 12.28 -9.89
CA GLU A 77 -17.97 13.67 -10.11
C GLU A 77 -16.79 14.50 -10.64
N GLU A 78 -15.59 14.29 -10.11
CA GLU A 78 -14.35 14.93 -10.61
C GLU A 78 -14.07 14.53 -12.06
N VAL A 79 -14.14 13.23 -12.38
CA VAL A 79 -13.97 12.75 -13.77
C VAL A 79 -15.04 13.35 -14.70
N ARG A 80 -16.30 13.49 -14.23
CA ARG A 80 -17.36 14.13 -15.00
C ARG A 80 -17.09 15.61 -15.24
N ARG A 81 -16.63 16.33 -14.21
CA ARG A 81 -16.28 17.75 -14.31
C ARG A 81 -15.13 17.96 -15.31
N GLU A 82 -14.06 17.17 -15.20
CA GLU A 82 -12.92 17.27 -16.10
C GLU A 82 -13.31 16.99 -17.56
N ARG A 83 -14.21 16.03 -17.80
CA ARG A 83 -14.75 15.78 -19.15
C ARG A 83 -15.58 16.95 -19.68
N ALA A 84 -16.46 17.51 -18.86
CA ALA A 84 -17.28 18.65 -19.25
C ALA A 84 -16.43 19.89 -19.58
N GLU A 85 -15.39 20.16 -18.79
CA GLU A 85 -14.42 21.22 -19.07
C GLU A 85 -13.65 20.97 -20.37
N LEU A 86 -13.27 19.70 -20.64
CA LEU A 86 -12.60 19.32 -21.87
C LEU A 86 -13.50 19.54 -23.10
N GLU A 87 -14.78 19.17 -23.00
CA GLU A 87 -15.78 19.37 -24.06
C GLU A 87 -16.06 20.85 -24.30
N GLU A 88 -16.16 21.66 -23.26
CA GLU A 88 -16.36 23.11 -23.38
C GLU A 88 -15.16 23.78 -24.08
N ARG A 89 -13.94 23.39 -23.71
CA ARG A 89 -12.72 23.89 -24.36
C ARG A 89 -12.63 23.48 -25.83
N PHE A 90 -13.06 22.26 -26.15
CA PHE A 90 -13.13 21.80 -27.54
C PHE A 90 -14.20 22.58 -28.33
N ALA A 91 -15.38 22.82 -27.74
CA ALA A 91 -16.45 23.59 -28.36
C ALA A 91 -16.07 25.06 -28.59
N LYS A 92 -15.26 25.65 -27.70
CA LYS A 92 -14.67 26.99 -27.87
C LYS A 92 -13.55 27.04 -28.91
N GLY A 93 -13.03 25.89 -29.35
CA GLY A 93 -11.89 25.80 -30.26
C GLY A 93 -10.54 26.06 -29.60
N ASP A 94 -10.48 26.05 -28.26
CA ASP A 94 -9.26 26.32 -27.48
C ASP A 94 -8.27 25.13 -27.50
N ILE A 95 -8.73 23.95 -27.90
CA ILE A 95 -7.92 22.73 -28.00
C ILE A 95 -8.19 22.04 -29.33
N SER A 96 -7.15 21.43 -29.89
CA SER A 96 -7.26 20.67 -31.15
C SER A 96 -8.00 19.35 -30.95
N GLU A 97 -8.56 18.79 -32.03
CA GLU A 97 -9.24 17.49 -32.02
C GLU A 97 -8.32 16.35 -31.54
N MET A 98 -7.02 16.40 -31.89
CA MET A 98 -6.04 15.43 -31.38
C MET A 98 -5.82 15.52 -29.87
N GLU A 99 -5.73 16.73 -29.31
CA GLU A 99 -5.56 16.94 -27.88
C GLU A 99 -6.80 16.54 -27.10
N PHE A 100 -7.99 16.87 -27.62
CA PHE A 100 -9.26 16.45 -27.06
C PHE A 100 -9.35 14.91 -27.01
N ASN A 101 -9.09 14.23 -28.13
CA ASN A 101 -9.15 12.77 -28.20
C ASN A 101 -8.13 12.09 -27.25
N THR A 102 -6.93 12.64 -27.12
CA THR A 102 -5.90 12.09 -26.24
C THR A 102 -6.29 12.22 -24.77
N LYS A 103 -6.77 13.40 -24.35
CA LYS A 103 -7.18 13.65 -22.97
C LYS A 103 -8.48 12.96 -22.60
N MET A 104 -9.45 12.89 -23.53
CA MET A 104 -10.68 12.15 -23.31
C MET A 104 -10.41 10.65 -23.13
N LYS A 105 -9.39 10.12 -23.82
CA LYS A 105 -8.96 8.71 -23.66
C LYS A 105 -8.32 8.46 -22.29
N SER A 106 -7.53 9.38 -21.75
CA SER A 106 -6.94 9.22 -20.40
C SER A 106 -7.97 9.32 -19.28
N LEU A 107 -9.12 9.95 -19.52
CA LEU A 107 -10.24 10.04 -18.57
C LEU A 107 -11.15 8.80 -18.59
N LYS A 108 -10.83 7.78 -19.38
CA LYS A 108 -11.68 6.60 -19.63
C LYS A 108 -11.33 5.37 -18.78
N ASP A 109 -10.32 5.48 -17.94
CA ASP A 109 -9.87 4.44 -16.99
C ASP A 109 -10.28 4.78 -15.54
#